data_AF-A0A7D4BBZ6-F1
#
_entry.id   AF-A0A7D4BBZ6-F1
#
_cell.length_a   1.000
_cell.length_b   1.000
_cell.length_c   1.000
_cell.angle_alpha   90.00
_cell.angle_beta   90.00
_cell.angle_gamma   90.00
#
_symmetry.space_group_name_H-M   'P 1'
#
loop_
_entity.id
_entity.type
_entity.pdbx_description
1 polymer ?
#
loop_
_entity_poly.entity_id
_entity_poly.type
_entity_poly.pdbx_seq_one_letter_code
_entity_poly.pdbx_strand_id
1 'polypeptide(L)'
;MNKETLIKTLVESEKGFTDDERTKLLAGFDEIYLNSRIQYHKRLARKQSFTLFLLVVYAILALGVIFFLNRTDAYMSGLIKGVMSGYLVALLILFPKTTRNHSRISSVLKVIKKIEAAKDEIAE
;
A
#
# COMPACT_ATOMS: atom_id res chain seq x y z
N MET A 1 19.52 -8.22 23.33
CA MET A 1 19.45 -7.47 22.05
C MET A 1 18.99 -6.06 22.38
N ASN A 2 19.75 -5.03 21.98
CA ASN A 2 19.49 -3.64 22.41
C ASN A 2 18.32 -3.05 21.61
N LYS A 3 17.47 -2.20 22.23
CA LYS A 3 16.24 -1.61 21.62
C LYS A 3 16.54 -0.93 20.28
N GLU A 4 17.59 -0.13 20.25
CA GLU A 4 18.05 0.59 19.07
C GLU A 4 18.42 -0.36 17.93
N THR A 5 19.03 -1.51 18.25
CA THR A 5 19.38 -2.54 17.27
C THR A 5 18.13 -3.22 16.69
N LEU A 6 17.09 -3.41 17.51
CA LEU A 6 15.79 -3.97 17.11
C LEU A 6 15.03 -3.02 16.17
N ILE A 7 14.93 -1.75 16.55
CA ILE A 7 14.29 -0.70 15.74
C ILE A 7 15.05 -0.51 14.43
N LYS A 8 16.38 -0.45 14.48
CA LYS A 8 17.24 -0.35 13.29
C LYS A 8 17.02 -1.52 12.33
N THR A 9 16.97 -2.75 12.84
CA THR A 9 16.70 -3.95 12.03
C THR A 9 15.32 -3.88 11.36
N LEU A 10 14.29 -3.45 12.10
CA LEU A 10 12.92 -3.29 11.57
C LEU A 10 12.86 -2.22 10.47
N VAL A 11 13.50 -1.08 10.67
CA VAL A 11 13.55 0.03 9.71
C VAL A 11 14.35 -0.34 8.46
N GLU A 12 15.50 -1.01 8.61
CA GLU A 12 16.33 -1.46 7.48
C GLU A 12 15.67 -2.59 6.68
N SER A 13 14.89 -3.46 7.35
CA SER A 13 14.18 -4.57 6.69
C SER A 13 13.05 -4.11 5.75
N GLU A 14 12.52 -2.90 5.96
CA GLU A 14 11.37 -2.40 5.22
C GLU A 14 11.80 -1.35 4.17
N LYS A 15 11.67 -1.70 2.89
CA LYS A 15 12.05 -0.83 1.75
C LYS A 15 11.08 0.33 1.51
N GLY A 16 9.97 0.39 2.25
CA GLY A 16 8.90 1.35 2.03
C GLY A 16 9.07 2.71 2.74
N PHE A 17 10.03 2.83 3.66
CA PHE A 17 10.32 4.09 4.36
C PHE A 17 11.15 5.03 3.50
N THR A 18 10.83 6.32 3.53
CA THR A 18 11.70 7.35 2.95
C THR A 18 12.96 7.57 3.79
N ASP A 19 14.02 8.14 3.20
CA ASP A 19 15.28 8.39 3.92
C ASP A 19 15.09 9.33 5.12
N ASP A 20 14.20 10.32 5.00
CA ASP A 20 13.77 11.18 6.12
C ASP A 20 13.05 10.40 7.23
N GLU A 21 12.17 9.45 6.88
CA GLU A 21 11.46 8.61 7.84
C GLU A 21 12.44 7.70 8.58
N ARG A 22 13.41 7.11 7.86
CA ARG A 22 14.46 6.28 8.44
C ARG A 22 15.31 7.07 9.44
N THR A 23 15.74 8.26 9.05
CA THR A 23 16.58 9.13 9.89
C THR A 23 15.84 9.53 11.16
N LYS A 24 14.55 9.90 11.05
CA LYS A 24 13.73 10.27 12.22
C LYS A 24 13.41 9.11 13.14
N LEU A 25 13.16 7.91 12.60
CA LEU A 25 12.93 6.69 13.40
C LEU A 25 14.19 6.20 14.11
N LEU A 26 15.39 6.53 13.60
CA LEU A 26 16.67 6.20 14.23
C LEU A 26 17.14 7.27 15.23
N ALA A 27 16.68 8.52 15.09
CA ALA A 27 17.11 9.64 15.93
C ALA A 27 16.48 9.65 17.34
N GLY A 28 15.36 8.93 17.55
CA GLY A 28 14.72 8.81 18.86
C GLY A 28 13.20 8.63 18.78
N PHE A 29 12.57 8.36 19.93
CA PHE A 29 11.12 8.18 20.02
C PHE A 29 10.41 9.53 20.05
N ASP A 30 9.56 9.78 19.06
CA ASP A 30 8.58 10.88 19.05
C ASP A 30 7.20 10.29 18.78
N GLU A 31 6.37 10.22 19.81
CA GLU A 31 5.04 9.63 19.73
C GLU A 31 4.12 10.39 18.76
N ILE A 32 4.23 11.72 18.73
CA ILE A 32 3.41 12.59 17.87
C ILE A 32 3.77 12.31 16.40
N TYR A 33 5.06 12.23 16.09
CA TYR A 33 5.55 11.87 14.77
C TYR A 33 5.10 10.46 14.35
N LEU A 34 5.25 9.46 15.22
CA LEU A 34 4.88 8.08 14.93
C LEU A 34 3.38 7.92 14.66
N ASN A 35 2.53 8.52 15.50
CA ASN A 35 1.08 8.51 15.32
C ASN A 35 0.67 9.18 14.00
N SER A 36 1.26 10.33 13.68
CA SER A 36 1.02 11.05 12.43
C SER A 36 1.39 10.19 11.21
N ARG A 37 2.56 9.54 11.23
CA ARG A 37 3.02 8.68 10.12
C ARG A 37 2.21 7.40 9.97
N ILE A 38 1.78 6.78 11.07
CA ILE A 38 0.85 5.64 11.04
C ILE A 38 -0.46 6.03 10.36
N GLN A 39 -1.03 7.19 10.73
CA GLN A 39 -2.27 7.68 10.11
C GLN A 39 -2.07 8.04 8.64
N TYR A 40 -0.95 8.67 8.29
CA TYR A 40 -0.60 9.01 6.92
C TYR A 40 -0.57 7.76 6.03
N HIS A 41 0.23 6.75 6.39
CA HIS A 41 0.35 5.51 5.62
C HIS A 41 -0.96 4.72 5.56
N LYS A 42 -1.77 4.72 6.64
CA LYS A 42 -3.10 4.12 6.65
C LYS A 42 -4.08 4.84 5.71
N ARG A 43 -4.06 6.17 5.69
CA ARG A 43 -4.91 6.99 4.81
C ARG A 43 -4.50 6.83 3.36
N LEU A 44 -3.20 6.80 3.08
CA LEU A 44 -2.65 6.58 1.74
C LEU A 44 -3.01 5.18 1.22
N ALA A 45 -2.84 4.14 2.04
CA ALA A 45 -3.27 2.78 1.71
C ALA A 45 -4.76 2.74 1.36
N ARG A 46 -5.62 3.36 2.17
CA ARG A 46 -7.06 3.41 1.93
C ARG A 46 -7.40 4.13 0.61
N LYS A 47 -6.76 5.29 0.35
CA LYS A 47 -6.96 6.05 -0.89
C LYS A 47 -6.55 5.22 -2.11
N GLN A 48 -5.36 4.62 -2.08
CA GLN A 48 -4.88 3.78 -3.19
C GLN A 48 -5.78 2.56 -3.40
N SER A 49 -6.18 1.85 -2.34
CA SER A 49 -7.12 0.73 -2.44
C SER A 49 -8.44 1.17 -3.08
N PHE A 50 -8.97 2.33 -2.69
CA PHE A 50 -10.22 2.85 -3.23
C PHE A 50 -10.10 3.28 -4.69
N THR A 51 -9.02 3.98 -5.06
CA THR A 51 -8.75 4.37 -6.45
C THR A 51 -8.59 3.15 -7.34
N LEU A 52 -7.82 2.15 -6.91
CA LEU A 52 -7.64 0.92 -7.66
C LEU A 52 -8.95 0.12 -7.75
N PHE A 53 -9.77 0.11 -6.70
CA PHE A 53 -11.10 -0.50 -6.73
C PHE A 53 -12.00 0.17 -7.77
N LEU A 54 -12.06 1.51 -7.78
CA LEU A 54 -12.79 2.25 -8.82
C LEU A 54 -12.28 1.93 -10.22
N LEU A 55 -10.96 1.83 -10.38
CA LEU A 55 -10.34 1.52 -11.68
C LEU A 55 -10.75 0.12 -12.18
N VAL A 56 -10.80 -0.87 -11.30
CA VAL A 56 -11.26 -2.24 -11.63
C VAL A 56 -12.75 -2.23 -11.98
N VAL A 57 -13.59 -1.55 -11.20
CA VAL A 57 -15.02 -1.41 -11.50
C VAL A 57 -15.23 -0.74 -12.86
N TYR A 58 -14.49 0.34 -13.14
CA TYR A 58 -14.53 1.02 -14.42
C TYR A 58 -14.11 0.10 -15.57
N ALA A 59 -13.03 -0.67 -15.41
CA ALA A 59 -12.58 -1.63 -16.42
C ALA A 59 -13.63 -2.73 -16.70
N ILE A 60 -14.32 -3.22 -15.68
CA ILE A 60 -15.41 -4.19 -15.82
C ILE A 60 -16.58 -3.57 -16.59
N LEU A 61 -16.98 -2.34 -16.26
CA LEU A 61 -18.04 -1.63 -16.96
C LEU A 61 -17.68 -1.37 -18.43
N ALA A 62 -16.44 -0.94 -18.70
CA ALA A 62 -15.92 -0.74 -20.04
C ALA A 62 -15.94 -2.04 -20.86
N LEU A 63 -15.51 -3.16 -20.26
CA LEU A 63 -15.64 -4.47 -20.88
C LEU A 63 -17.10 -4.82 -21.17
N GLY A 64 -18.02 -4.61 -20.21
CA GLY A 64 -19.45 -4.81 -20.43
C GLY A 64 -19.95 -4.04 -21.65
N VAL A 65 -19.66 -2.74 -21.73
CA VAL A 65 -20.02 -1.89 -22.86
C VAL A 65 -19.46 -2.45 -24.17
N ILE A 66 -18.17 -2.82 -24.22
CA ILE A 66 -17.52 -3.36 -25.42
C ILE A 66 -18.10 -4.72 -25.84
N PHE A 67 -18.53 -5.55 -24.89
CA PHE A 67 -19.15 -6.84 -25.18
C PHE A 67 -20.59 -6.70 -25.69
N PHE A 68 -21.36 -5.75 -25.18
CA PHE A 68 -22.77 -5.53 -25.56
C PHE A 68 -22.95 -4.60 -26.78
N LEU A 69 -22.06 -3.63 -27.01
CA LEU A 69 -22.08 -2.77 -28.19
C LEU A 69 -21.27 -3.38 -29.34
N ASN A 70 -21.87 -4.35 -30.02
CA ASN A 70 -21.29 -5.00 -31.19
C ASN A 70 -21.53 -4.15 -32.47
N ARG A 71 -21.17 -2.86 -32.44
CA ARG A 71 -21.33 -1.91 -33.57
C ARG A 71 -20.08 -1.75 -34.44
N THR A 72 -18.95 -2.32 -34.05
CA THR A 72 -17.67 -2.25 -34.76
C THR A 72 -17.38 -3.52 -35.55
N ASP A 73 -16.52 -3.40 -36.56
CA ASP A 73 -16.01 -4.51 -37.35
C ASP A 73 -15.53 -5.67 -36.45
N ALA A 74 -15.85 -6.91 -36.82
CA ALA A 74 -15.63 -8.10 -36.00
C ALA A 74 -14.15 -8.25 -35.58
N TYR A 75 -13.22 -7.87 -36.47
CA TYR A 75 -11.79 -7.94 -36.17
C TYR A 75 -11.36 -6.90 -35.13
N MET A 76 -11.82 -5.65 -35.26
CA MET A 76 -11.52 -4.57 -34.31
C MET A 76 -12.18 -4.80 -32.96
N SER A 77 -13.41 -5.34 -32.94
CA SER A 77 -14.10 -5.76 -31.71
C SER A 77 -13.31 -6.83 -30.95
N GLY A 78 -12.76 -7.83 -31.66
CA GLY A 78 -11.91 -8.87 -31.08
C GLY A 78 -10.62 -8.33 -30.44
N LEU A 79 -9.91 -7.45 -31.16
CA LEU A 79 -8.68 -6.82 -30.65
C LEU A 79 -8.92 -5.99 -29.39
N ILE A 80 -9.95 -5.14 -29.39
CA ILE A 80 -10.28 -4.28 -28.25
C ILE A 80 -10.64 -5.13 -27.02
N LYS A 81 -11.44 -6.20 -27.21
CA LYS A 81 -11.80 -7.14 -26.13
C LYS A 81 -10.58 -7.86 -25.56
N GLY A 82 -9.64 -8.28 -26.42
CA GLY A 82 -8.39 -8.90 -26.01
C GLY A 82 -7.51 -7.99 -25.17
N VAL A 83 -7.28 -6.76 -25.64
CA VAL A 83 -6.46 -5.76 -24.93
C VAL A 83 -7.09 -5.39 -23.59
N MET A 84 -8.40 -5.14 -23.55
CA MET A 84 -9.10 -4.77 -22.32
C MET A 84 -9.14 -5.91 -21.30
N SER A 85 -9.30 -7.16 -21.77
CA SER A 85 -9.20 -8.34 -20.91
C SER A 85 -7.80 -8.48 -20.30
N GLY A 86 -6.76 -8.30 -21.11
CA GLY A 86 -5.37 -8.31 -20.63
C GLY A 86 -5.09 -7.21 -19.61
N TYR A 87 -5.61 -6.00 -19.85
CA TYR A 87 -5.51 -4.88 -18.91
C TYR A 87 -6.21 -5.18 -17.58
N LEU A 88 -7.40 -5.79 -17.60
CA LEU A 88 -8.11 -6.20 -16.38
C LEU A 88 -7.29 -7.22 -15.58
N VAL A 89 -6.72 -8.24 -16.24
CA VAL A 89 -5.88 -9.25 -15.57
C VAL A 89 -4.66 -8.59 -14.92
N ALA A 90 -3.98 -7.68 -15.62
CA ALA A 90 -2.85 -6.94 -15.07
C ALA A 90 -3.26 -6.14 -13.81
N LEU A 91 -4.41 -5.47 -13.84
CA LEU A 91 -4.94 -4.75 -12.67
C LEU A 91 -5.23 -5.67 -11.50
N LEU A 92 -5.84 -6.84 -11.73
CA LEU A 92 -6.13 -7.81 -10.67
C LEU A 92 -4.86 -8.36 -10.01
N ILE A 93 -3.76 -8.51 -10.76
CA ILE A 93 -2.46 -8.96 -10.23
C ILE A 93 -1.76 -7.83 -9.44
N LEU A 94 -1.85 -6.59 -9.91
CA LEU A 94 -1.20 -5.43 -9.27
C LEU A 94 -1.92 -4.96 -8.01
N PHE A 95 -3.25 -5.16 -7.94
CA PHE A 95 -4.08 -4.77 -6.81
C PHE A 95 -3.59 -5.30 -5.45
N PRO A 96 -3.41 -6.62 -5.24
CA PRO A 96 -2.97 -7.15 -3.95
C PRO A 96 -1.53 -6.75 -3.60
N LYS A 97 -0.65 -6.57 -4.60
CA LYS A 97 0.74 -6.16 -4.36
C LYS A 97 0.84 -4.73 -3.83
N THR A 98 0.08 -3.82 -4.43
CA THR A 98 0.12 -2.39 -4.08
C THR A 98 -0.48 -2.13 -2.71
N THR A 99 -1.62 -2.76 -2.43
CA THR A 99 -2.34 -2.59 -1.15
C THR A 99 -1.59 -3.19 0.05
N ARG A 100 -0.85 -4.30 -0.16
CA ARG A 100 -0.09 -4.98 0.90
C ARG A 100 1.11 -4.17 1.38
N ASN A 101 1.71 -3.33 0.53
CA ASN A 101 2.94 -2.61 0.83
C ASN A 101 2.74 -1.53 1.91
N HIS A 102 1.74 -0.65 1.75
CA HIS A 102 1.48 0.41 2.73
C HIS A 102 0.89 -0.12 4.05
N SER A 103 0.16 -1.23 4.00
CA SER A 103 -0.33 -1.92 5.21
C SER A 103 0.84 -2.46 6.06
N ARG A 104 1.88 -2.98 5.40
CA ARG A 104 3.09 -3.50 6.05
C ARG A 104 3.88 -2.38 6.75
N ILE A 105 4.08 -1.25 6.08
CA ILE A 105 4.74 -0.06 6.67
C ILE A 105 4.01 0.42 7.94
N SER A 106 2.68 0.54 7.88
CA SER A 106 1.87 0.93 9.05
C SER A 106 2.00 -0.08 10.21
N SER A 107 2.13 -1.36 9.89
CA SER A 107 2.31 -2.41 10.90
C SER A 107 3.68 -2.36 11.55
N VAL A 108 4.75 -2.13 10.78
CA VAL A 108 6.11 -1.94 11.32
C VAL A 108 6.16 -0.72 12.25
N LEU A 109 5.56 0.41 11.87
CA LEU A 109 5.47 1.58 12.73
C LEU A 109 4.71 1.30 14.04
N LYS A 110 3.63 0.51 14.02
CA LYS A 110 2.93 0.10 15.25
C LYS A 110 3.78 -0.78 16.16
N VAL A 111 4.60 -1.67 15.57
CA VAL A 111 5.52 -2.52 16.34
C VAL A 111 6.60 -1.67 16.99
N ILE A 112 7.19 -0.71 16.26
CA ILE A 112 8.15 0.25 16.80
C ILE A 112 7.52 1.02 17.97
N LYS A 113 6.29 1.55 17.81
CA LYS A 113 5.54 2.21 18.89
C LYS A 113 5.42 1.35 20.14
N LYS A 114 5.06 0.06 19.98
CA LYS A 114 4.91 -0.87 21.11
C LYS A 114 6.23 -1.15 21.81
N ILE A 115 7.32 -1.29 21.05
CA ILE A 115 8.67 -1.50 21.61
C ILE A 115 9.12 -0.27 22.41
N GLU A 116 8.76 0.92 21.96
CA GLU A 116 9.05 2.16 22.67
C GLU A 116 8.21 2.30 23.95
N ALA A 117 6.89 2.13 23.87
CA ALA A 117 5.99 2.25 25.01
C ALA A 117 6.22 1.19 26.11
N ALA A 118 6.53 -0.06 25.72
CA ALA A 118 6.77 -1.14 26.68
C ALA A 118 8.03 -0.95 27.55
N LYS A 119 8.92 -0.02 27.19
CA LYS A 119 10.12 0.28 27.98
C LYS A 119 9.85 1.38 29.01
N ASP A 120 8.93 2.30 28.73
CA ASP A 120 8.56 3.36 29.67
C ASP A 120 7.79 2.78 30.87
N GLU A 121 7.00 1.72 30.67
CA GLU A 121 6.34 0.96 31.75
C GLU A 121 7.29 0.10 32.62
N ILE A 122 8.54 -0.11 32.20
CA ILE A 122 9.56 -0.87 32.96
C ILE A 122 10.53 0.08 33.69
N ALA A 123 10.47 1.37 33.37
CA ALA A 123 11.33 2.41 33.95
C ALA A 123 10.64 3.24 35.06
N GLU A 124 9.34 3.04 35.28
CA GLU A 124 8.61 3.40 36.52
C GLU A 124 8.63 2.23 37.52
#